data_AF-A0A931AZL8-F1
#
_entry.id   AF-A0A931AZL8-F1
#
_cell.length_a   1.000
_cell.length_b   1.000
_cell.length_c   1.000
_cell.angle_alpha   90.00
_cell.angle_beta   90.00
_cell.angle_gamma   90.00
#
_symmetry.space_group_name_H-M   'P 1'
#
loop_
_entity.id
_entity.type
_entity.pdbx_description
1 polymer ?
#
loop_
_entity_poly.entity_id
_entity_poly.type
_entity_poly.pdbx_seq_one_letter_code
_entity_poly.pdbx_strand_id
1 'polypeptide(L)' 'MNGRHFELKQYHFHAESEYKIDGKHYPIEVHFVNMSQSGRIAIIEIFF' A
#
# COMPACT_ATOMS: atom_id res chain seq x y z
N MET A 1 -9.54 -9.61 2.06
CA MET A 1 -10.58 -9.34 3.08
C MET A 1 -11.80 -10.24 2.82
N ASN A 2 -11.89 -11.39 3.50
CA ASN A 2 -13.04 -12.31 3.45
C ASN A 2 -13.49 -12.71 2.03
N GLY A 3 -12.57 -13.15 1.17
CA GLY A 3 -12.87 -13.64 -0.19
C GLY A 3 -13.20 -12.57 -1.26
N ARG A 4 -13.24 -11.28 -0.89
CA ARG A 4 -13.52 -10.19 -1.84
C ARG A 4 -12.33 -9.94 -2.79
N HIS A 5 -12.63 -9.78 -4.08
CA HIS A 5 -11.67 -9.38 -5.09
C HIS A 5 -11.42 -7.86 -5.09
N PHE A 6 -10.16 -7.49 -5.25
CA PHE A 6 -9.70 -6.10 -5.40
C PHE A 6 -8.76 -6.05 -6.60
N GLU A 7 -9.02 -5.12 -7.50
CA GLU A 7 -8.22 -4.90 -8.70
C GLU A 7 -7.22 -3.78 -8.44
N LEU A 8 -5.97 -3.96 -8.87
CA LEU A 8 -4.95 -2.93 -8.77
C LEU A 8 -5.31 -1.74 -9.68
N LYS A 9 -5.33 -0.53 -9.12
CA LYS A 9 -5.69 0.69 -9.86
C LYS A 9 -4.52 1.64 -10.06
N GLN A 10 -3.65 1.78 -9.07
CA GLN A 10 -2.43 2.59 -9.17
C GLN A 10 -1.36 2.08 -8.23
N TYR A 11 -0.14 2.52 -8.47
CA TYR A 11 0.94 2.45 -7.50
C TYR A 11 1.71 3.77 -7.48
N HIS A 12 2.34 4.07 -6.35
CA HIS A 12 3.22 5.22 -6.20
C HIS A 12 4.29 4.94 -5.16
N PHE A 13 5.33 5.78 -5.18
CA PHE A 13 6.51 5.66 -4.33
C PHE A 13 6.58 6.85 -3.38
N HIS A 14 7.06 6.58 -2.18
CA HIS A 14 7.53 7.59 -1.23
C HIS A 14 9.03 7.42 -1.04
N ALA A 15 9.75 8.55 -1.08
CA ALA A 15 11.14 8.61 -0.63
C ALA A 15 11.12 8.92 0.87
N GLU A 16 11.78 8.07 1.66
CA GLU A 16 11.50 7.87 3.09
C GLU A 16 10.08 7.31 3.33
N SER A 17 9.99 6.20 4.04
CA SER A 17 8.71 5.53 4.32
C SER A 17 7.80 6.44 5.15
N GLU A 18 6.50 6.41 4.90
CA GLU A 18 5.52 7.10 5.73
C GLU A 18 5.45 6.44 7.12
N TYR A 19 5.52 5.10 7.17
CA TYR A 19 5.50 4.35 8.41
C TYR A 19 6.90 4.03 8.95
N LYS A 20 7.00 3.96 10.28
CA LYS A 20 8.21 3.49 10.99
C LYS A 20 8.02 2.05 11.45
N ILE A 21 9.03 1.22 11.26
CA ILE A 21 9.14 -0.10 11.90
C ILE A 21 10.27 -0.02 12.93
N ASP A 22 9.98 -0.40 14.17
CA ASP A 22 10.90 -0.27 15.30
C ASP A 22 11.50 1.14 15.46
N GLY A 23 10.68 2.15 15.15
CA GLY A 23 11.06 3.56 15.25
C GLY A 23 11.93 4.10 14.11
N LYS A 24 12.21 3.32 13.06
CA LYS A 24 13.03 3.72 11.91
C LYS A 24 12.22 3.77 10.62
N HIS A 25 12.54 4.74 9.77
CA HIS A 25 12.05 4.80 8.39
C HIS A 25 12.91 3.93 7.47
N TYR A 26 12.26 3.38 6.46
CA TYR A 26 12.92 2.75 5.32
C TYR A 26 13.17 3.79 4.22
N PRO A 27 14.27 3.70 3.47
CA PRO A 27 14.58 4.62 2.39
C PRO A 27 13.47 4.76 1.33
N ILE A 28 12.75 3.69 1.02
CA ILE A 28 11.65 3.73 0.04
C ILE A 28 10.44 2.95 0.56
N GLU A 29 9.25 3.48 0.30
CA GLU A 29 7.98 2.79 0.48
C GLU A 29 7.16 2.82 -0.82
N VAL A 30 6.51 1.70 -1.14
CA VAL A 30 5.65 1.57 -2.32
C VAL A 30 4.23 1.25 -1.90
N HIS A 31 3.28 2.04 -2.38
CA HIS A 31 1.85 1.80 -2.19
C HIS A 31 1.26 1.16 -3.44
N PHE A 32 0.62 0.00 -3.29
CA PHE A 32 -0.24 -0.60 -4.31
C PHE A 32 -1.70 -0.39 -3.91
N VAL A 33 -2.39 0.50 -4.61
CA VAL A 33 -3.78 0.87 -4.30
C VAL A 33 -4.72 -0.01 -5.10
N ASN A 34 -5.43 -0.88 -4.40
CA ASN A 34 -6.39 -1.81 -4.97
C ASN A 34 -7.82 -1.39 -4.62
N MET A 35 -8.76 -1.59 -5.55
CA MET A 35 -10.15 -1.22 -5.38
C MET A 35 -11.08 -2.39 -5.70
N SER A 36 -12.05 -2.64 -4.83
CA SER A 36 -13.13 -3.60 -5.09
C SER A 36 -14.23 -2.99 -5.95
N GLN A 37 -15.09 -3.83 -6.52
CA GLN A 37 -16.24 -3.38 -7.33
C GLN A 37 -17.18 -2.41 -6.61
N SER A 38 -17.26 -2.48 -5.27
CA SER A 38 -18.08 -1.56 -4.47
C SER A 38 -17.32 -0.29 -4.04
N GLY A 39 -16.17 0.02 -4.64
CA GLY A 39 -15.36 1.20 -4.34
C GLY A 39 -14.51 1.13 -3.06
N ARG A 40 -14.54 0.00 -2.31
CA ARG A 40 -13.66 -0.14 -1.13
C ARG A 40 -12.21 -0.23 -1.57
N ILE A 41 -11.33 0.47 -0.86
CA ILE A 41 -9.89 0.53 -1.11
C ILE A 41 -9.15 -0.42 -0.16
N ALA A 42 -8.13 -1.10 -0.69
CA ALA A 42 -7.14 -1.83 0.08
C ALA A 42 -5.75 -1.46 -0.45
N ILE A 43 -4.88 -0.97 0.44
CA ILE A 43 -3.49 -0.61 0.11
C ILE A 43 -2.58 -1.73 0.60
N ILE A 44 -1.64 -2.14 -0.24
CA ILE A 44 -0.52 -3.00 0.15
C ILE A 44 0.73 -2.13 0.11
N GLU A 45 1.44 -2.07 1.23
CA GLU A 45 2.67 -1.28 1.41
C GLU A 45 3.87 -2.21 1.43
N ILE A 46 4.94 -1.83 0.74
CA ILE A 46 6.21 -2.56 0.71
C ILE A 46 7.35 -1.59 1.04
N PHE A 47 8.18 -1.96 2.02
CA PHE A 47 9.36 -1.20 2.45
C PHE A 47 10.64 -1.74 1.81
N PHE A 48 11.55 -0.84 1.41
CA PHE A 48 12.89 -1.14 0.89
C PHE A 48 13.96 -0.35 1.65
#